data_AF-A0A815UN15-F1
#
_entry.id   AF-A0A815UN15-F1
#
_cell.length_a   1.000
_cell.length_b   1.000
_cell.length_c   1.000
_cell.angle_alpha   90.00
_cell.angle_beta   90.00
_cell.angle_gamma   90.00
#
_symmetry.space_group_name_H-M   'P 1'
#
loop_
_entity.id
_entity.type
_entity.pdbx_description
1 polymer ?
#
loop_
_entity_poly.entity_id
_entity_poly.type
_entity_poly.pdbx_seq_one_letter_code
_entity_poly.pdbx_strand_id
1 'polypeptide(L)' 'VPSGFDRGFEAEKVLGATDSAGELMLLVKWRHSDEADLVPARIVNMRCPGLVIEFYEQHSFWIRLPKINQNDTSTTR' A
#
# COMPACT_ATOMS: atom_id res chain seq x y z
N VAL A 1 1.11 -0.77 -24.60
CA VAL A 1 0.65 0.50 -23.99
C VAL A 1 1.47 0.73 -22.73
N PRO A 2 2.08 1.92 -22.53
CA PRO A 2 2.81 2.21 -21.30
C PRO A 2 1.84 2.29 -20.11
N SER A 3 2.27 1.81 -18.92
CA SER A 3 1.46 1.83 -17.70
C SER A 3 2.29 2.32 -16.51
N GLY A 4 1.59 2.82 -15.49
CA GLY A 4 2.24 3.31 -14.27
C GLY A 4 3.24 4.44 -14.55
N PHE A 5 4.44 4.33 -13.97
CA PHE A 5 5.49 5.33 -14.14
C PHE A 5 6.05 5.42 -15.57
N ASP A 6 5.86 4.41 -16.41
CA ASP A 6 6.33 4.44 -17.80
C ASP A 6 5.48 5.35 -18.70
N ARG A 7 4.34 5.85 -18.18
CA ARG A 7 3.53 6.89 -18.83
C ARG A 7 4.18 8.27 -18.79
N GLY A 8 5.20 8.46 -17.94
CA GLY A 8 5.92 9.73 -17.80
C GLY A 8 5.19 10.81 -17.01
N PHE A 9 4.05 10.47 -16.39
CA PHE A 9 3.34 11.38 -15.49
C PHE A 9 3.96 11.40 -14.10
N GLU A 10 3.82 12.53 -13.41
CA GLU A 10 4.17 12.66 -12.00
C GLU A 10 3.08 12.01 -11.13
N ALA A 11 3.48 11.25 -10.10
CA ALA A 11 2.53 10.71 -9.14
C ALA A 11 1.92 11.86 -8.31
N GLU A 12 0.59 11.89 -8.22
CA GLU A 12 -0.15 12.91 -7.46
C GLU A 12 -0.53 12.39 -6.07
N LYS A 13 -1.10 11.18 -5.99
CA LYS A 13 -1.58 10.60 -4.73
C LYS A 13 -1.69 9.08 -4.82
N VAL A 14 -1.48 8.39 -3.70
CA VAL A 14 -1.85 6.98 -3.56
C VAL A 14 -3.30 6.92 -3.05
N LEU A 15 -4.17 6.25 -3.81
CA LEU A 15 -5.60 6.15 -3.54
C LEU A 15 -5.98 4.91 -2.73
N GLY A 16 -5.16 3.86 -2.79
CA GLY A 16 -5.45 2.59 -2.14
C GLY A 16 -4.31 1.59 -2.30
N ALA A 17 -4.45 0.45 -1.63
CA ALA A 17 -3.50 -0.66 -1.66
C ALA A 17 -4.25 -1.99 -1.76
N THR A 18 -3.65 -2.98 -2.42
CA THR A 18 -4.16 -4.35 -2.50
C THR A 18 -3.01 -5.35 -2.57
N ASP A 19 -3.20 -6.54 -2.03
CA ASP A 19 -2.30 -7.69 -2.12
C ASP A 19 -2.87 -8.83 -2.98
N SER A 20 -4.03 -8.61 -3.63
CA SER A 20 -4.76 -9.62 -4.39
C SER A 20 -3.98 -10.21 -5.57
N ALA A 21 -2.94 -9.54 -6.03
CA ALA A 21 -2.05 -9.98 -7.10
C ALA A 21 -0.86 -10.82 -6.61
N GLY A 22 -0.78 -11.15 -5.31
CA GLY A 22 0.33 -11.91 -4.71
C GLY A 22 1.53 -11.04 -4.31
N GLU A 23 1.50 -9.75 -4.62
CA GLU A 23 2.40 -8.73 -4.08
C GLU A 23 1.60 -7.47 -3.71
N LEU A 24 2.16 -6.65 -2.82
CA LEU A 24 1.54 -5.38 -2.45
C LEU A 24 1.60 -4.40 -3.63
N MET A 25 0.44 -4.01 -4.12
CA MET A 25 0.24 -3.04 -5.20
C MET A 25 -0.42 -1.78 -4.63
N LEU A 26 -0.02 -0.61 -5.13
CA LEU A 26 -0.61 0.68 -4.81
C LEU A 26 -1.35 1.24 -6.03
N LEU A 27 -2.56 1.75 -5.82
CA LEU A 27 -3.31 2.47 -6.84
C LEU A 27 -2.87 3.93 -6.85
N VAL A 28 -2.16 4.34 -7.89
CA VAL A 28 -1.54 5.67 -8.01
C VAL A 28 -2.37 6.55 -8.95
N LYS A 29 -2.81 7.71 -8.44
CA LYS A 29 -3.32 8.81 -9.25
C LYS A 29 -2.16 9.61 -9.82
N TRP A 30 -2.26 10.00 -11.08
CA TRP A 30 -1.24 10.76 -11.78
C TRP A 30 -1.67 12.21 -11.98
N ARG A 31 -0.71 13.14 -11.92
CA ARG A 31 -0.97 14.56 -12.18
C ARG A 31 -1.41 14.73 -13.63
N HIS A 32 -2.46 15.53 -13.86
CA HIS A 32 -3.04 15.81 -15.18
C HIS A 32 -3.64 14.59 -15.91
N SER A 33 -3.92 13.50 -15.19
CA SER A 33 -4.59 12.31 -15.73
C SER A 33 -5.70 11.86 -14.79
N ASP A 34 -6.89 11.64 -15.34
CA ASP A 34 -8.01 11.07 -14.58
C ASP A 34 -7.88 9.55 -14.40
N GLU A 35 -6.98 8.91 -15.15
CA GLU A 35 -6.65 7.50 -15.01
C GLU A 35 -5.70 7.27 -13.83
N ALA A 36 -5.91 6.17 -13.11
CA ALA A 36 -5.02 5.67 -12.06
C ALA A 36 -4.52 4.27 -12.43
N ASP A 37 -3.30 3.93 -12.02
CA ASP A 37 -2.69 2.64 -12.30
C ASP A 37 -2.32 1.89 -11.02
N LEU A 38 -2.43 0.56 -11.06
CA LEU A 38 -1.81 -0.29 -10.05
C LEU A 38 -0.31 -0.41 -10.33
N VAL A 39 0.49 -0.03 -9.35
CA VAL A 39 1.95 -0.06 -9.42
C VAL A 39 2.48 -0.87 -8.24
N PRO A 40 3.49 -1.75 -8.42
CA PRO A 40 4.09 -2.47 -7.30
C PRO A 40 4.58 -1.50 -6.23
N ALA A 41 4.20 -1.74 -4.97
CA ALA A 41 4.54 -0.85 -3.86
C ALA A 41 6.05 -0.63 -3.75
N ARG A 42 6.85 -1.67 -4.05
CA ARG A 42 8.31 -1.56 -4.10
C ARG A 42 8.80 -0.42 -4.99
N ILE A 43 8.17 -0.21 -6.14
CA ILE A 43 8.54 0.86 -7.08
C ILE A 43 8.11 2.23 -6.56
N VAL A 44 6.88 2.34 -6.04
CA VAL A 44 6.35 3.61 -5.50
C VAL A 44 7.15 4.05 -4.27
N ASN A 45 7.51 3.13 -3.38
CA ASN A 45 8.34 3.40 -2.20
C ASN A 45 9.70 4.01 -2.56
N MET A 46 10.29 3.59 -3.68
CA MET A 46 11.57 4.12 -4.15
C MET A 46 11.43 5.47 -4.86
N ARG A 47 10.38 5.64 -5.68
CA ARG A 47 10.23 6.85 -6.51
C ARG A 47 9.57 8.02 -5.77
N CYS A 48 8.58 7.74 -4.94
CA CYS A 48 7.74 8.76 -4.29
C CYS A 48 7.44 8.40 -2.82
N PRO A 49 8.47 8.20 -1.97
CA PRO A 49 8.27 7.74 -0.59
C PRO A 49 7.34 8.66 0.24
N GLY A 50 7.38 9.98 0.02
CA GLY A 50 6.53 10.93 0.74
C GLY A 50 5.03 10.68 0.54
N LEU A 51 4.60 10.37 -0.69
CA LEU A 51 3.19 10.07 -0.99
C LEU A 51 2.74 8.75 -0.34
N VAL A 52 3.65 7.78 -0.24
CA VAL A 52 3.38 6.50 0.41
C VAL A 52 3.19 6.71 1.92
N ILE A 53 4.06 7.51 2.53
CA ILE A 53 3.98 7.84 3.96
C ILE A 53 2.66 8.57 4.25
N GLU A 54 2.33 9.61 3.49
CA GLU A 54 1.07 10.35 3.66
C GLU A 54 -0.15 9.42 3.55
N PHE A 55 -0.13 8.51 2.59
CA PHE A 55 -1.19 7.51 2.44
C PHE A 55 -1.35 6.65 3.70
N TYR A 56 -0.26 6.11 4.23
CA TYR A 56 -0.33 5.30 5.45
C TYR A 56 -0.73 6.10 6.68
N GLU A 57 -0.30 7.37 6.80
CA GLU A 57 -0.72 8.25 7.90
C GLU A 57 -2.23 8.51 7.88
N GLN A 58 -2.82 8.72 6.70
CA GLN A 58 -4.26 8.94 6.53
C GLN A 58 -5.10 7.67 6.75
N HIS A 59 -4.51 6.48 6.53
CA HIS A 59 -5.21 5.18 6.58
C HIS A 59 -4.78 4.30 7.76
N SER A 60 -4.00 4.83 8.71
CA SER A 60 -3.55 4.07 9.88
C SER A 60 -4.66 3.95 10.93
N PHE A 61 -5.48 2.91 10.80
CA PHE A 61 -6.35 2.43 11.89
C PHE A 61 -5.59 1.37 12.69
N TRP A 62 -5.27 1.67 13.95
CA TRP A 62 -4.68 0.72 14.88
C TRP A 62 -5.61 -0.51 15.00
N ILE A 63 -5.20 -1.64 14.41
CA ILE A 63 -5.85 -2.92 14.72
C ILE A 63 -5.52 -3.23 16.19
N ARG A 64 -6.53 -3.19 17.06
CA ARG A 64 -6.40 -3.74 18.41
C ARG A 64 -6.18 -5.24 18.28
N LEU A 65 -4.93 -5.67 18.42
CA LEU A 65 -4.62 -7.09 18.55
C LEU A 65 -5.39 -7.64 19.76
N PRO A 66 -6.08 -8.79 19.62
CA PRO A 66 -6.67 -9.45 20.76
C PRO A 66 -5.58 -9.77 21.78
N LYS A 67 -5.84 -9.52 23.06
CA LYS A 67 -4.90 -9.85 24.13
C LYS A 67 -4.65 -11.37 24.08
N ILE A 68 -3.40 -11.76 23.81
CA ILE A 68 -2.97 -13.15 24.00
C ILE A 68 -3.03 -13.41 25.50
N ASN A 69 -3.96 -14.28 25.93
CA ASN A 69 -4.03 -14.70 27.32
C ASN A 69 -2.85 -15.65 27.58
N GLN A 70 -1.95 -15.30 28.49
CA GLN A 70 -0.74 -16.08 28.81
C GLN A 70 -1.02 -17.39 29.58
N ASN A 71 -2.22 -17.97 29.42
CA ASN A 71 -2.64 -19.15 30.18
C ASN A 71 -2.73 -20.41 29.30
N ASP A 72 -2.54 -20.30 27.99
CA ASP A 72 -2.50 -21.46 27.09
C ASP A 72 -1.07 -22.04 26.98
N THR A 73 -0.45 -22.33 28.13
CA THR A 73 0.69 -23.25 28.22
C THR A 73 0.30 -24.41 29.11
N SER A 74 -0.56 -25.31 28.61
CA SER A 74 -0.61 -26.72 28.99
C SER A 74 -1.69 -27.44 28.18
N THR A 75 -1.29 -28.05 27.07
CA THR A 75 -1.68 -29.42 26.65
C THR A 75 -1.08 -29.67 25.28
N THR A 76 0.06 -30.36 25.23
CA THR A 76 0.33 -31.42 24.25
C THR A 76 1.55 -32.22 24.75
N ARG A 77 1.25 -33.50 25.02
CA ARG A 77 2.08 -34.63 25.47
C ARG A 77 2.41 -34.70 26.96
#